data_AF-A0A2J8XCA5-F1
#
_entry.id   AF-A0A2J8XCA5-F1
#
_cell.length_a   1.000
_cell.length_b   1.000
_cell.length_c   1.000
_cell.angle_alpha   90.00
_cell.angle_beta   90.00
_cell.angle_gamma   90.00
#
_symmetry.space_group_name_H-M   'P 1'
#
loop_
_entity.id
_entity.type
_entity.pdbx_description
1 polymer ?
#
loop_
_entity_poly.entity_id
_entity_poly.type
_entity_poly.pdbx_seq_one_letter_code
_entity_poly.pdbx_strand_id
1 'polypeptide(L)'
;YYEIPGPINKTTERHLAINCVHDRVVCWWPLVNDDAWPWAPISSEKDRANLLLLGYAQGRLEVLSSVRTEWDPLDVRFGTKQPYQVFTVEHSISVDKEPMADSCIYECIRNKIQCVSVTRIPLKSKAISCCRNVTEDKLILGCEDSSLILYDTHRRVTLLAQTELLPSLISCHPSGAILLVGSNQGELQIFDTALSPINIQLLAEDCLPRETLQFNKLFDASSSLVQMQWIAPQVVSQKGEGSDIYDLLFLRFERGPLGVLLFKLGVFSRGQLGLIDIIFQYIHCDEIYEAINILSSMNWDTLGHQCFISMSAIVNHLLRQKLTPEREAQLETSLGTFYAPARPLLDSTILEYRDQISKYARRFFHHLLRYQRFEKAFLLAVDIGARDLFMNSWGPWTEGIC
;
A
#
# COMPACT_ATOMS: atom_id res chain seq x y z
N TYR A 1 -27.27 9.45 30.53
CA TYR A 1 -25.82 9.17 30.47
C TYR A 1 -25.66 7.66 30.46
N TYR A 2 -25.14 7.09 29.37
CA TYR A 2 -24.75 5.68 29.34
C TYR A 2 -23.34 5.59 29.93
N GLU A 3 -23.14 4.69 30.89
CA GLU A 3 -21.80 4.35 31.36
C GLU A 3 -21.10 3.56 30.25
N ILE A 4 -20.03 4.14 29.70
CA ILE A 4 -19.20 3.43 28.74
C ILE A 4 -18.28 2.51 29.55
N PRO A 5 -18.33 1.18 29.35
CA PRO A 5 -17.46 0.25 30.06
C PRO A 5 -15.98 0.52 29.77
N GLY A 6 -15.11 -0.05 30.60
CA GLY A 6 -13.66 0.16 30.58
C GLY A 6 -13.14 1.05 31.72
N PRO A 7 -11.82 1.26 31.81
CA PRO A 7 -11.21 2.03 32.89
C PRO A 7 -11.80 3.45 32.97
N ILE A 8 -12.20 3.84 34.18
CA ILE A 8 -12.80 5.15 34.51
C ILE A 8 -11.70 6.22 34.72
N ASN A 9 -10.44 5.85 34.54
CA ASN A 9 -9.32 6.79 34.64
C ASN A 9 -9.46 7.88 33.58
N LYS A 10 -9.51 9.14 34.03
CA LYS A 10 -9.65 10.34 33.19
C LYS A 10 -8.52 10.53 32.15
N THR A 11 -7.47 9.70 32.19
CA THR A 11 -6.28 9.80 31.35
C THR A 11 -6.26 8.83 30.18
N THR A 12 -7.20 7.89 30.07
CA THR A 12 -7.22 6.93 28.96
C THR A 12 -7.80 7.59 27.72
N GLU A 13 -6.96 7.84 26.71
CA GLU A 13 -7.39 8.31 25.39
C GLU A 13 -8.24 7.22 24.72
N ARG A 14 -9.43 7.61 24.25
CA ARG A 14 -10.37 6.72 23.56
C ARG A 14 -10.44 7.12 22.10
N HIS A 15 -10.24 6.15 21.23
CA HIS A 15 -10.30 6.31 19.79
C HIS A 15 -11.64 5.81 19.26
N LEU A 16 -12.18 6.51 18.26
CA LEU A 16 -13.47 6.20 17.66
C LEU A 16 -13.30 5.99 16.14
N ALA A 17 -13.92 4.95 15.63
CA ALA A 17 -14.08 4.71 14.20
C ALA A 17 -15.55 4.45 13.89
N ILE A 18 -16.05 4.98 12.78
CA ILE A 18 -17.42 4.82 12.32
C ILE A 18 -17.39 4.05 11.00
N ASN A 19 -18.33 3.14 10.78
CA ASN A 19 -18.41 2.40 9.53
C ASN A 19 -18.97 3.26 8.39
N CYS A 20 -18.79 2.84 7.14
CA CYS A 20 -19.19 3.61 5.96
C CYS A 20 -20.71 3.83 5.83
N VAL A 21 -21.54 3.02 6.49
CA VAL A 21 -23.00 3.18 6.54
C VAL A 21 -23.49 3.97 7.77
N HIS A 22 -22.56 4.39 8.64
CA HIS A 22 -22.82 5.24 9.82
C HIS A 22 -23.82 4.67 10.84
N ASP A 23 -23.91 3.34 10.94
CA ASP A 23 -24.80 2.64 11.87
C ASP A 23 -24.06 1.89 12.99
N ARG A 24 -22.74 1.75 12.87
CA ARG A 24 -21.86 1.14 13.87
C ARG A 24 -20.67 2.04 14.16
N VAL A 25 -20.29 2.06 15.43
CA VAL A 25 -19.11 2.77 15.93
C VAL A 25 -18.28 1.78 16.73
N VAL A 26 -16.98 1.79 16.53
CA VAL A 26 -16.03 1.09 17.38
C VAL A 26 -15.33 2.12 18.25
N CYS A 27 -15.29 1.86 19.55
CA CYS A 27 -14.54 2.63 20.53
C CYS A 27 -13.45 1.74 21.12
N TRP A 28 -12.20 2.19 21.10
CA TRP A 28 -11.08 1.39 21.59
C TRP A 28 -10.06 2.23 22.35
N TRP A 29 -9.22 1.57 23.13
CA TRP A 29 -8.12 2.16 23.89
C TRP A 29 -6.99 1.13 24.08
N PRO A 30 -5.78 1.56 24.44
CA PRO A 30 -4.68 0.64 24.73
C PRO A 30 -5.02 -0.35 25.85
N LEU A 31 -4.48 -1.56 25.77
CA LEU A 31 -4.59 -2.53 26.85
C LEU A 31 -3.95 -1.96 28.11
N VAL A 32 -4.69 -2.00 29.22
CA VAL A 32 -4.11 -1.73 30.53
C VAL A 32 -3.30 -2.97 30.92
N ASN A 33 -2.01 -2.80 31.20
CA ASN A 33 -1.23 -3.86 31.84
C ASN A 33 -1.87 -4.14 33.21
N ASP A 34 -2.63 -5.22 33.27
CA ASP A 34 -3.03 -5.86 34.51
C ASP A 34 -1.77 -6.50 35.11
N ASP A 35 -0.84 -5.70 35.63
CA ASP A 35 -0.03 -6.13 36.78
C ASP A 35 -1.00 -6.21 37.98
N ALA A 36 -1.96 -7.13 37.86
CA ALA A 36 -2.92 -7.43 38.88
C ALA A 36 -2.11 -8.02 40.03
N TRP A 37 -1.88 -7.20 41.04
CA TRP A 37 -1.31 -7.69 42.29
C TRP A 37 -2.11 -8.91 42.76
N PRO A 38 -1.49 -9.90 43.43
CA PRO A 38 -2.14 -11.16 43.79
C PRO A 38 -3.45 -11.01 44.61
N TRP A 39 -3.68 -9.82 45.16
CA TRP A 39 -4.80 -9.44 46.00
C TRP A 39 -5.80 -8.49 45.32
N ALA A 40 -5.59 -8.14 44.04
CA ALA A 40 -6.55 -7.34 43.28
C ALA A 40 -7.81 -8.19 42.96
N PRO A 41 -9.02 -7.64 43.11
CA PRO A 41 -10.24 -8.36 42.74
C PRO A 41 -10.19 -8.73 41.26
N ILE A 42 -10.63 -9.94 40.94
CA ILE A 42 -10.70 -10.44 39.55
C ILE A 42 -11.64 -9.49 38.79
N SER A 43 -11.07 -8.69 37.89
CA SER A 43 -11.82 -7.77 37.03
C SER A 43 -12.79 -8.57 36.16
N SER A 44 -14.03 -8.06 36.00
CA SER A 44 -15.00 -8.73 35.14
C SER A 44 -14.52 -8.70 33.68
N GLU A 45 -14.96 -9.65 32.83
CA GLU A 45 -14.61 -9.64 31.40
C GLU A 45 -14.94 -8.30 30.72
N LYS A 46 -15.96 -7.59 31.21
CA LYS A 46 -16.33 -6.24 30.74
C LYS A 46 -15.32 -5.17 31.14
N ASP A 47 -14.71 -5.29 32.30
CA ASP A 47 -13.69 -4.34 32.80
C ASP A 47 -12.35 -4.53 32.09
N ARG A 48 -12.11 -5.76 31.59
CA ARG A 48 -10.92 -6.16 30.84
C ARG A 48 -11.00 -5.86 29.34
N ALA A 49 -12.17 -5.46 28.85
CA ALA A 49 -12.36 -5.10 27.45
C ALA A 49 -11.61 -3.82 27.10
N ASN A 50 -11.13 -3.74 25.87
CA ASN A 50 -10.49 -2.55 25.30
C ASN A 50 -11.01 -2.21 23.91
N LEU A 51 -12.05 -2.93 23.47
CA LEU A 51 -12.73 -2.75 22.21
C LEU A 51 -14.25 -2.85 22.43
N LEU A 52 -14.98 -1.77 22.12
CA LEU A 52 -16.43 -1.70 22.22
C LEU A 52 -17.05 -1.54 20.85
N LEU A 53 -18.06 -2.36 20.57
CA LEU A 53 -18.96 -2.17 19.45
C LEU A 53 -20.20 -1.43 19.93
N LEU A 54 -20.46 -0.28 19.33
CA LEU A 54 -21.63 0.56 19.57
C LEU A 54 -22.54 0.54 18.35
N GLY A 55 -23.85 0.51 18.59
CA GLY A 55 -24.89 0.63 17.57
C GLY A 55 -25.50 2.01 17.64
N TYR A 56 -25.75 2.62 16.49
CA TYR A 56 -26.53 3.85 16.39
C TYR A 56 -27.94 3.52 15.92
N ALA A 57 -28.93 3.68 16.81
CA ALA A 57 -30.33 3.45 16.52
C ALA A 57 -31.19 4.55 17.14
N GLN A 58 -32.16 5.07 16.37
CA GLN A 58 -33.15 6.04 16.86
C GLN A 58 -32.56 7.29 17.55
N GLY A 59 -31.40 7.77 17.08
CA GLY A 59 -30.72 8.93 17.66
C GLY A 59 -29.94 8.65 18.95
N ARG A 60 -29.73 7.37 19.30
CA ARG A 60 -29.00 6.95 20.50
C ARG A 60 -27.89 5.96 20.15
N LEU A 61 -26.77 6.08 20.87
CA LEU A 61 -25.69 5.11 20.87
C LEU A 61 -25.92 4.09 21.97
N GLU A 62 -25.89 2.81 21.60
CA GLU A 62 -26.07 1.68 22.51
C GLU A 62 -24.85 0.76 22.45
N VAL A 63 -24.42 0.24 23.60
CA VAL A 63 -23.32 -0.74 23.66
C VAL A 63 -23.87 -2.10 23.21
N LEU A 64 -23.36 -2.60 22.08
CA LEU A 64 -23.75 -3.88 21.50
C LEU A 64 -22.88 -5.03 22.03
N SER A 65 -21.56 -4.81 22.08
CA SER A 65 -20.58 -5.82 22.49
C SER A 65 -19.33 -5.17 23.08
N SER A 66 -18.68 -5.89 23.99
CA SER A 66 -17.39 -5.54 24.57
C SER A 66 -16.44 -6.72 24.43
N VAL A 67 -15.25 -6.50 23.87
CA VAL A 67 -14.24 -7.52 23.64
C VAL A 67 -12.87 -7.02 24.11
N ARG A 68 -12.08 -7.96 24.61
CA ARG A 68 -10.64 -7.76 24.86
C ARG A 68 -9.88 -8.26 23.64
N THR A 69 -9.05 -7.42 23.05
CA THR A 69 -8.09 -7.83 22.02
C THR A 69 -7.01 -8.72 22.63
N GLU A 70 -6.37 -9.55 21.81
CA GLU A 70 -5.30 -10.43 22.30
C GLU A 70 -4.07 -9.61 22.68
N TRP A 71 -3.74 -8.62 21.84
CA TRP A 71 -2.59 -7.75 22.01
C TRP A 71 -2.98 -6.27 22.03
N ASP A 72 -2.03 -5.39 22.35
CA ASP A 72 -2.28 -3.96 22.47
C ASP A 72 -2.56 -3.37 21.07
N PRO A 73 -3.74 -2.77 20.81
CA PRO A 73 -4.07 -2.26 19.48
C PRO A 73 -3.30 -0.97 19.17
N LEU A 74 -2.62 -0.96 18.02
CA LEU A 74 -2.04 0.23 17.40
C LEU A 74 -3.09 1.01 16.59
N ASP A 75 -4.00 0.30 15.93
CA ASP A 75 -5.03 0.89 15.08
C ASP A 75 -6.25 -0.04 15.00
N VAL A 76 -7.44 0.57 14.95
CA VAL A 76 -8.70 -0.12 14.75
C VAL A 76 -9.59 0.71 13.83
N ARG A 77 -10.00 0.11 12.71
CA ARG A 77 -10.84 0.77 11.70
C ARG A 77 -11.85 -0.19 11.08
N PHE A 78 -12.96 0.34 10.58
CA PHE A 78 -13.88 -0.44 9.77
C PHE A 78 -13.33 -0.67 8.37
N GLY A 79 -13.72 -1.79 7.77
CA GLY A 79 -13.49 -2.04 6.35
C GLY A 79 -14.31 -1.10 5.47
N THR A 80 -13.68 -0.61 4.42
CA THR A 80 -14.27 0.23 3.38
C THR A 80 -15.17 -0.57 2.45
N LYS A 81 -14.82 -1.83 2.19
CA LYS A 81 -15.59 -2.75 1.32
C LYS A 81 -16.71 -3.49 2.08
N GLN A 82 -16.48 -3.81 3.34
CA GLN A 82 -17.40 -4.59 4.19
C GLN A 82 -17.70 -3.79 5.48
N PRO A 83 -18.88 -3.14 5.59
CA PRO A 83 -19.20 -2.20 6.67
C PRO A 83 -19.24 -2.83 8.08
N TYR A 84 -19.32 -4.15 8.16
CA TYR A 84 -19.41 -4.92 9.41
C TYR A 84 -18.14 -5.74 9.69
N GLN A 85 -17.06 -5.44 8.96
CA GLN A 85 -15.73 -5.97 9.21
C GLN A 85 -14.89 -4.88 9.88
N VAL A 86 -14.16 -5.26 10.93
CA VAL A 86 -13.26 -4.38 11.67
C VAL A 86 -11.85 -4.93 11.52
N PHE A 87 -10.93 -4.10 11.07
CA PHE A 87 -9.51 -4.43 11.00
C PHE A 87 -8.80 -3.85 12.21
N THR A 88 -7.94 -4.65 12.83
CA THR A 88 -7.01 -4.18 13.85
C THR A 88 -5.57 -4.41 13.42
N VAL A 89 -4.67 -3.63 13.98
CA VAL A 89 -3.23 -3.88 14.00
C VAL A 89 -2.84 -3.89 15.47
N GLU A 90 -2.28 -5.00 15.95
CA GLU A 90 -1.99 -5.19 17.37
C GLU A 90 -0.49 -5.50 17.59
N HIS A 91 0.11 -4.98 18.67
CA HIS A 91 1.51 -5.21 19.03
C HIS A 91 1.70 -6.58 19.66
N SER A 92 2.02 -7.57 18.83
CA SER A 92 2.28 -8.92 19.27
C SER A 92 3.77 -9.16 19.51
N ILE A 93 4.07 -10.27 20.19
CA ILE A 93 5.44 -10.69 20.50
C ILE A 93 5.58 -12.16 20.07
N SER A 94 6.69 -12.51 19.42
CA SER A 94 6.98 -13.88 19.01
C SER A 94 7.33 -14.77 20.21
N VAL A 95 7.41 -16.09 19.98
CA VAL A 95 7.87 -17.04 21.01
C VAL A 95 9.29 -16.69 21.48
N ASP A 96 10.11 -16.18 20.57
CA ASP A 96 11.50 -15.76 20.80
C ASP A 96 11.63 -14.35 21.37
N LYS A 97 10.50 -13.73 21.76
CA LYS A 97 10.40 -12.35 22.29
C LYS A 97 10.78 -11.26 21.29
N GLU A 98 10.65 -11.55 19.99
CA GLU A 98 10.84 -10.56 18.94
C GLU A 98 9.56 -9.76 18.68
N PRO A 99 9.64 -8.47 18.32
CA PRO A 99 8.48 -7.66 18.04
C PRO A 99 7.76 -8.13 16.77
N MET A 100 6.44 -8.18 16.84
CA MET A 100 5.57 -8.60 15.74
C MET A 100 4.40 -7.60 15.62
N ALA A 101 3.74 -7.59 14.46
CA ALA A 101 2.44 -6.95 14.30
C ALA A 101 1.41 -7.99 13.86
N ASP A 102 0.34 -8.15 14.64
CA ASP A 102 -0.79 -8.99 14.29
C ASP A 102 -1.83 -8.13 13.57
N SER A 103 -2.05 -8.41 12.29
CA SER A 103 -3.15 -7.86 11.49
C SER A 103 -4.37 -8.75 11.64
N CYS A 104 -5.32 -8.35 12.48
CA CYS A 104 -6.52 -9.14 12.76
C CYS A 104 -7.74 -8.61 12.00
N ILE A 105 -8.65 -9.53 11.70
CA ILE A 105 -9.95 -9.26 11.08
C ILE A 105 -11.01 -9.72 12.07
N TYR A 106 -11.89 -8.79 12.45
CA TYR A 106 -13.06 -9.06 13.28
C TYR A 106 -14.33 -8.88 12.46
N GLU A 107 -15.33 -9.74 12.71
CA GLU A 107 -16.66 -9.64 12.08
C GLU A 107 -17.72 -9.28 13.11
N CYS A 108 -18.60 -8.36 12.74
CA CYS A 108 -19.75 -7.93 13.53
C CYS A 108 -20.98 -8.78 13.14
N ILE A 109 -21.21 -9.89 13.83
CA ILE A 109 -22.33 -10.80 13.56
C ILE A 109 -23.33 -10.72 14.72
N ARG A 110 -24.60 -10.42 14.42
CA ARG A 110 -25.70 -10.36 15.39
C ARG A 110 -25.34 -9.54 16.64
N ASN A 111 -24.81 -8.32 16.42
CA ASN A 111 -24.38 -7.39 17.45
C ASN A 111 -23.19 -7.85 18.32
N LYS A 112 -22.54 -8.96 17.98
CA LYS A 112 -21.29 -9.40 18.60
C LYS A 112 -20.12 -9.16 17.66
N ILE A 113 -18.95 -8.89 18.21
CA ILE A 113 -17.69 -8.79 17.47
C ILE A 113 -16.82 -10.00 17.79
N GLN A 114 -16.28 -10.67 16.76
CA GLN A 114 -15.44 -11.86 16.93
C GLN A 114 -14.26 -11.82 15.97
N CYS A 115 -13.08 -12.23 16.44
CA CYS A 115 -11.90 -12.34 15.59
C CYS A 115 -12.03 -13.58 14.69
N VAL A 116 -11.94 -13.40 13.37
CA VAL A 116 -12.08 -14.47 12.37
C VAL A 116 -10.77 -14.81 11.66
N SER A 117 -9.81 -13.88 11.65
CA SER A 117 -8.52 -14.09 10.99
C SER A 117 -7.42 -13.28 11.69
N VAL A 118 -6.22 -13.86 11.77
CA VAL A 118 -5.03 -13.21 12.31
C VAL A 118 -3.88 -13.48 11.36
N THR A 119 -3.20 -12.43 10.91
CA THR A 119 -1.97 -12.52 10.10
C THR A 119 -0.83 -11.91 10.88
N ARG A 120 0.18 -12.71 11.22
CA ARG A 120 1.34 -12.27 12.00
C ARG A 120 2.46 -11.80 11.09
N ILE A 121 2.95 -10.59 11.31
CA ILE A 121 3.99 -9.96 10.50
C ILE A 121 5.23 -9.77 11.38
N PRO A 122 6.36 -10.41 11.07
CA PRO A 122 7.58 -10.24 11.83
C PRO A 122 8.21 -8.86 11.61
N LEU A 123 8.65 -8.24 12.70
CA LEU A 123 9.28 -6.93 12.69
C LEU A 123 10.67 -7.00 13.33
N LYS A 124 11.57 -6.10 12.93
CA LYS A 124 12.87 -5.92 13.61
C LYS A 124 12.76 -5.00 14.83
N SER A 125 11.78 -4.11 14.80
CA SER A 125 11.53 -3.09 15.82
C SER A 125 10.02 -2.86 15.96
N LYS A 126 9.59 -2.33 17.11
CA LYS A 126 8.17 -2.12 17.41
C LYS A 126 7.53 -1.15 16.41
N ALA A 127 6.32 -1.46 15.94
CA ALA A 127 5.54 -0.56 15.10
C ALA A 127 4.99 0.63 15.92
N ILE A 128 5.14 1.85 15.42
CA ILE A 128 4.66 3.09 16.05
C ILE A 128 3.51 3.74 15.28
N SER A 129 3.36 3.40 14.00
CA SER A 129 2.31 3.95 13.15
C SER A 129 1.93 2.91 12.09
N CYS A 130 0.73 3.05 11.53
CA CYS A 130 0.32 2.19 10.44
C CYS A 130 -0.73 2.84 9.55
N CYS A 131 -0.85 2.32 8.32
CA CYS A 131 -1.99 2.60 7.47
C CYS A 131 -2.29 1.42 6.56
N ARG A 132 -3.52 1.36 6.06
CA ARG A 132 -3.92 0.45 4.98
C ARG A 132 -4.15 1.26 3.71
N ASN A 133 -3.87 0.66 2.57
CA ASN A 133 -4.24 1.25 1.29
C ASN A 133 -5.76 1.15 1.05
N VAL A 134 -6.25 1.86 0.04
CA VAL A 134 -7.68 1.95 -0.28
C VAL A 134 -8.30 0.59 -0.65
N THR A 135 -7.52 -0.31 -1.26
CA THR A 135 -7.97 -1.66 -1.60
C THR A 135 -7.89 -2.65 -0.43
N GLU A 136 -7.33 -2.24 0.71
CA GLU A 136 -7.20 -3.01 1.96
C GLU A 136 -6.39 -4.31 1.83
N ASP A 137 -5.60 -4.44 0.76
CA ASP A 137 -4.74 -5.59 0.50
C ASP A 137 -3.27 -5.34 0.89
N LYS A 138 -2.91 -4.09 1.21
CA LYS A 138 -1.57 -3.72 1.70
C LYS A 138 -1.68 -3.05 3.06
N LEU A 139 -0.90 -3.56 4.03
CA LEU A 139 -0.71 -2.97 5.35
C LEU A 139 0.70 -2.37 5.41
N ILE A 140 0.79 -1.10 5.77
CA ILE A 140 2.04 -0.38 5.94
C ILE A 140 2.24 -0.11 7.44
N LEU A 141 3.44 -0.39 7.93
CA LEU A 141 3.87 -0.21 9.32
C LEU A 141 5.14 0.66 9.36
N GLY A 142 5.14 1.69 10.20
CA GLY A 142 6.34 2.45 10.52
C GLY A 142 6.88 2.00 11.89
N CYS A 143 8.18 1.74 11.98
CA CYS A 143 8.82 1.19 13.18
C CYS A 143 9.74 2.20 13.90
N GLU A 144 10.05 1.93 15.17
CA GLU A 144 10.92 2.80 16.01
C GLU A 144 12.36 2.93 15.47
N ASP A 145 12.83 1.95 14.70
CA ASP A 145 14.16 1.95 14.06
C ASP A 145 14.19 2.73 12.73
N SER A 146 13.15 3.52 12.45
CA SER A 146 12.96 4.25 11.19
C SER A 146 12.87 3.33 9.96
N SER A 147 12.49 2.06 10.15
CA SER A 147 12.11 1.18 9.05
C SER A 147 10.62 1.31 8.71
N LEU A 148 10.33 1.12 7.43
CA LEU A 148 8.99 1.07 6.86
C LEU A 148 8.76 -0.31 6.28
N ILE A 149 7.70 -0.96 6.73
CA ILE A 149 7.37 -2.33 6.36
C ILE A 149 6.03 -2.33 5.62
N LEU A 150 5.99 -2.92 4.43
CA LEU A 150 4.77 -3.12 3.66
C LEU A 150 4.49 -4.60 3.53
N TYR A 151 3.36 -5.05 4.10
CA TYR A 151 2.85 -6.39 3.92
C TYR A 151 1.78 -6.41 2.83
N ASP A 152 2.06 -7.12 1.74
CA ASP A 152 1.14 -7.36 0.64
C ASP A 152 0.39 -8.68 0.87
N THR A 153 -0.89 -8.59 1.20
CA THR A 153 -1.75 -9.76 1.48
C THR A 153 -2.02 -10.59 0.23
N HIS A 154 -2.07 -9.95 -0.94
CA HIS A 154 -2.31 -10.63 -2.20
C HIS A 154 -1.12 -11.51 -2.58
N ARG A 155 0.10 -10.96 -2.53
CA ARG A 155 1.34 -11.67 -2.87
C ARG A 155 1.93 -12.46 -1.70
N ARG A 156 1.48 -12.19 -0.47
CA ARG A 156 2.05 -12.73 0.79
C ARG A 156 3.54 -12.46 0.93
N VAL A 157 3.94 -11.25 0.56
CA VAL A 157 5.34 -10.80 0.68
C VAL A 157 5.41 -9.59 1.59
N THR A 158 6.54 -9.46 2.27
CA THR A 158 6.87 -8.29 3.08
C THR A 158 8.01 -7.54 2.41
N LEU A 159 7.79 -6.26 2.14
CA LEU A 159 8.82 -5.34 1.68
C LEU A 159 9.30 -4.49 2.85
N LEU A 160 10.56 -4.09 2.82
CA LEU A 160 11.18 -3.24 3.83
C LEU A 160 11.97 -2.14 3.14
N ALA A 161 11.80 -0.91 3.62
CA ALA A 161 12.60 0.24 3.26
C ALA A 161 13.07 0.96 4.52
N GLN A 162 14.20 1.67 4.41
CA GLN A 162 14.66 2.59 5.44
C GLN A 162 14.12 3.99 5.12
N THR A 163 13.67 4.69 6.15
CA THR A 163 13.20 6.08 6.04
C THR A 163 14.26 7.04 6.59
N GLU A 164 14.30 8.25 6.05
CA GLU A 164 15.22 9.32 6.48
C GLU A 164 14.72 10.04 7.75
N LEU A 165 13.54 9.67 8.25
CA LEU A 165 12.84 10.29 9.37
C LEU A 165 12.13 9.24 10.22
N LEU A 166 11.75 9.55 11.45
CA LEU A 166 10.98 8.62 12.27
C LEU A 166 9.52 8.55 11.77
N PRO A 167 9.01 7.40 11.30
CA PRO A 167 7.70 7.29 10.64
C PRO A 167 6.55 7.35 11.66
N SER A 168 6.27 8.55 12.18
CA SER A 168 5.27 8.77 13.23
C SER A 168 3.84 8.84 12.68
N LEU A 169 3.70 9.25 11.43
CA LEU A 169 2.42 9.37 10.72
C LEU A 169 2.56 8.75 9.33
N ILE A 170 1.56 8.00 8.89
CA ILE A 170 1.56 7.39 7.55
C ILE A 170 0.20 7.60 6.90
N SER A 171 0.19 7.99 5.63
CA SER A 171 -1.03 8.18 4.86
C SER A 171 -0.87 7.72 3.41
N CYS A 172 -1.71 6.77 2.97
CA CYS A 172 -1.78 6.38 1.57
C CYS A 172 -2.59 7.41 0.77
N HIS A 173 -2.10 7.79 -0.41
CA HIS A 173 -2.88 8.58 -1.33
C HIS A 173 -4.15 7.81 -1.77
N PRO A 174 -5.31 8.48 -1.95
CA PRO A 174 -6.57 7.83 -2.32
C PRO A 174 -6.55 7.06 -3.64
N SER A 175 -5.71 7.44 -4.59
CA SER A 175 -5.53 6.64 -5.83
C SER A 175 -4.75 5.35 -5.61
N GLY A 176 -4.10 5.20 -4.45
CA GLY A 176 -3.20 4.10 -4.12
C GLY A 176 -1.82 4.18 -4.77
N ALA A 177 -1.44 5.31 -5.39
CA ALA A 177 -0.19 5.40 -6.14
C ALA A 177 1.05 5.78 -5.30
N ILE A 178 0.89 6.60 -4.27
CA ILE A 178 1.98 7.00 -3.35
C ILE A 178 1.59 6.82 -1.89
N LEU A 179 2.62 6.77 -1.07
CA LEU A 179 2.58 6.69 0.38
C LEU A 179 3.33 7.89 0.96
N LEU A 180 2.75 8.56 1.93
CA LEU A 180 3.40 9.65 2.66
C LEU A 180 3.73 9.20 4.07
N VAL A 181 4.95 9.50 4.48
CA VAL A 181 5.48 9.22 5.81
C VAL A 181 5.92 10.53 6.42
N GLY A 182 5.42 10.84 7.61
CA GLY A 182 5.69 12.07 8.33
C GLY A 182 6.28 11.80 9.71
N SER A 183 7.20 12.68 10.14
CA SER A 183 7.72 12.67 11.51
C SER A 183 7.01 13.72 12.36
N ASN A 184 6.97 13.47 13.67
CA ASN A 184 6.55 14.48 14.64
C ASN A 184 7.47 15.72 14.64
N GLN A 185 8.66 15.66 14.06
CA GLN A 185 9.58 16.79 13.89
C GLN A 185 9.19 17.74 12.74
N GLY A 186 8.10 17.44 12.03
CA GLY A 186 7.64 18.25 10.90
C GLY A 186 8.43 17.96 9.62
N GLU A 187 8.79 16.71 9.39
CA GLU A 187 9.40 16.25 8.16
C GLU A 187 8.45 15.31 7.41
N LEU A 188 8.56 15.28 6.09
CA LEU A 188 7.74 14.46 5.20
C LEU A 188 8.63 13.78 4.16
N GLN A 189 8.40 12.50 3.94
CA GLN A 189 9.02 11.69 2.89
C GLN A 189 7.93 10.98 2.09
N ILE A 190 8.17 10.78 0.79
CA ILE A 190 7.22 10.16 -0.13
C ILE A 190 7.81 8.87 -0.66
N PHE A 191 6.98 7.85 -0.75
CA PHE A 191 7.33 6.56 -1.34
C PHE A 191 6.30 6.16 -2.40
N ASP A 192 6.73 5.38 -3.38
CA ASP A 192 5.82 4.67 -4.28
C ASP A 192 5.23 3.41 -3.61
N THR A 193 4.46 2.62 -4.35
CA THR A 193 3.86 1.38 -3.83
C THR A 193 4.82 0.21 -3.66
N ALA A 194 6.04 0.32 -4.19
CA ALA A 194 7.12 -0.64 -4.02
C ALA A 194 8.13 -0.23 -2.93
N LEU A 195 7.86 0.86 -2.21
CA LEU A 195 8.72 1.49 -1.20
C LEU A 195 10.01 2.12 -1.76
N SER A 196 10.03 2.50 -3.04
CA SER A 196 11.08 3.38 -3.55
C SER A 196 10.79 4.84 -3.18
N PRO A 197 11.78 5.60 -2.66
CA PRO A 197 11.58 7.00 -2.30
C PRO A 197 11.33 7.86 -3.55
N ILE A 198 10.42 8.82 -3.43
CA ILE A 198 10.11 9.81 -4.47
C ILE A 198 10.57 11.18 -3.98
N ASN A 199 11.40 11.84 -4.79
CA ASN A 199 11.83 13.20 -4.50
C ASN A 199 10.68 14.20 -4.63
N ILE A 200 10.62 15.15 -3.70
CA ILE A 200 9.67 16.26 -3.65
C ILE A 200 10.40 17.59 -3.81
N GLN A 201 9.72 18.56 -4.42
CA GLN A 201 10.20 19.94 -4.54
C GLN A 201 9.03 20.92 -4.33
N LEU A 202 9.28 22.01 -3.61
CA LEU A 202 8.36 23.14 -3.55
C LEU A 202 8.50 24.01 -4.80
N LEU A 203 7.37 24.35 -5.42
CA LEU A 203 7.34 25.09 -6.70
C LEU A 203 7.94 26.51 -6.64
N ALA A 204 7.97 27.12 -5.46
CA ALA A 204 8.50 28.47 -5.27
C ALA A 204 10.02 28.50 -5.05
N GLU A 205 10.68 27.33 -4.96
CA GLU A 205 12.10 27.18 -4.70
C GLU A 205 12.88 26.78 -5.96
N ASP A 206 14.20 26.96 -5.93
CA ASP A 206 15.10 26.48 -6.99
C ASP A 206 14.95 24.97 -7.21
N CYS A 207 15.19 24.52 -8.46
CA CYS A 207 15.05 23.12 -8.87
C CYS A 207 16.08 22.18 -8.24
N LEU A 208 15.86 21.85 -6.98
CA LEU A 208 16.63 20.91 -6.18
C LEU A 208 15.66 19.93 -5.49
N PRO A 209 15.18 18.88 -6.20
CA PRO A 209 14.35 17.84 -5.61
C PRO A 209 15.07 17.18 -4.43
N ARG A 210 14.33 16.89 -3.36
CA ARG A 210 14.84 16.27 -2.13
C ARG A 210 13.98 15.10 -1.73
N GLU A 211 14.58 14.13 -1.06
CA GLU A 211 13.83 12.99 -0.52
C GLU A 211 12.90 13.42 0.64
N THR A 212 13.31 14.43 1.41
CA THR A 212 12.54 14.94 2.55
C THR A 212 12.17 16.41 2.41
N LEU A 213 10.93 16.73 2.78
CA LEU A 213 10.42 18.08 2.94
C LEU A 213 10.38 18.42 4.44
N GLN A 214 11.04 19.52 4.81
CA GLN A 214 11.22 19.92 6.21
C GLN A 214 10.42 21.20 6.51
N PHE A 215 9.27 21.06 7.16
CA PHE A 215 8.38 22.18 7.48
C PHE A 215 8.95 23.11 8.55
N ASN A 216 9.77 22.59 9.46
CA ASN A 216 10.43 23.36 10.50
C ASN A 216 11.38 24.46 9.96
N LYS A 217 11.81 24.36 8.69
CA LYS A 217 12.57 25.41 8.00
C LYS A 217 11.69 26.48 7.36
N LEU A 218 10.40 26.20 7.20
CA LEU A 218 9.42 27.07 6.55
C LEU A 218 8.60 27.89 7.55
N PHE A 219 8.51 27.42 8.80
CA PHE A 219 7.76 28.08 9.87
C PHE A 219 8.69 28.40 11.05
N ASP A 220 8.59 29.61 11.59
CA ASP A 220 9.36 30.03 12.78
C ASP A 220 8.92 29.32 14.08
N ALA A 221 7.80 28.58 14.04
CA ALA A 221 7.27 27.84 15.18
C ALA A 221 7.74 26.39 15.18
N SER A 222 8.40 25.97 16.27
CA SER A 222 8.71 24.56 16.54
C SER A 222 7.44 23.83 16.97
N SER A 223 6.59 23.45 16.02
CA SER A 223 5.36 22.71 16.28
C SER A 223 5.47 21.28 15.76
N SER A 224 5.00 20.32 16.57
CA SER A 224 4.99 18.91 16.21
C SER A 224 3.92 18.61 15.15
N LEU A 225 4.26 17.90 14.08
CA LEU A 225 3.26 17.43 13.12
C LEU A 225 2.49 16.26 13.75
N VAL A 226 1.17 16.43 13.91
CA VAL A 226 0.32 15.48 14.66
C VAL A 226 -0.79 14.86 13.82
N GLN A 227 -1.01 15.35 12.60
CA GLN A 227 -2.00 14.75 11.69
C GLN A 227 -1.62 15.02 10.24
N MET A 228 -1.76 13.97 9.42
CA MET A 228 -1.73 14.05 7.97
C MET A 228 -2.99 13.38 7.43
N GLN A 229 -3.74 14.06 6.58
CA GLN A 229 -4.97 13.51 6.03
C GLN A 229 -5.21 14.01 4.61
N TRP A 230 -5.42 13.08 3.68
CA TRP A 230 -5.86 13.42 2.33
C TRP A 230 -7.28 13.98 2.34
N ILE A 231 -7.47 15.09 1.65
CA ILE A 231 -8.78 15.70 1.45
C ILE A 231 -9.38 15.07 0.20
N ALA A 232 -9.86 13.83 0.32
CA ALA A 232 -10.57 13.15 -0.76
C ALA A 232 -11.99 12.73 -0.32
N PRO A 233 -12.97 12.74 -1.24
CA PRO A 233 -14.31 12.26 -0.95
C PRO A 233 -14.27 10.79 -0.51
N GLN A 234 -14.87 10.46 0.63
CA GLN A 234 -14.94 9.07 1.14
C GLN A 234 -15.84 8.17 0.27
N VAL A 235 -16.61 8.75 -0.65
CA VAL A 235 -17.51 8.05 -1.57
C VAL A 235 -17.18 8.50 -2.99
N VAL A 236 -16.61 7.60 -3.80
CA VAL A 236 -16.47 7.82 -5.24
C VAL A 236 -17.88 7.85 -5.84
N SER A 237 -18.40 9.04 -6.07
CA SER A 237 -19.63 9.20 -6.84
C SER A 237 -19.36 8.70 -8.26
N GLN A 238 -20.15 7.73 -8.74
CA GLN A 238 -20.09 7.26 -10.12
C GLN A 238 -20.51 8.35 -11.15
N LYS A 239 -20.93 9.53 -10.70
CA LYS A 239 -21.13 10.68 -11.58
C LYS A 239 -19.80 11.40 -11.77
N GLY A 240 -19.07 10.97 -12.80
CA GLY A 240 -17.94 11.72 -13.34
C GLY A 240 -18.42 13.02 -13.94
N GLU A 241 -18.44 14.10 -13.15
CA GLU A 241 -18.61 15.48 -13.64
C GLU A 241 -18.19 16.55 -12.60
N GLY A 242 -17.48 16.17 -11.53
CA GLY A 242 -16.87 17.09 -10.57
C GLY A 242 -15.35 17.08 -10.71
N SER A 243 -14.73 18.26 -10.70
CA SER A 243 -13.27 18.43 -10.54
C SER A 243 -12.87 18.04 -9.11
N ASP A 244 -12.98 16.76 -8.79
CA ASP A 244 -12.62 16.24 -7.48
C ASP A 244 -11.13 16.48 -7.24
N ILE A 245 -10.82 17.14 -6.13
CA ILE A 245 -9.44 17.47 -5.77
C ILE A 245 -8.89 16.30 -4.93
N TYR A 246 -8.10 15.43 -5.55
CA TYR A 246 -7.43 14.32 -4.85
C TYR A 246 -6.03 14.69 -4.35
N ASP A 247 -5.50 15.83 -4.80
CA ASP A 247 -4.10 16.21 -4.66
C ASP A 247 -3.81 17.12 -3.44
N LEU A 248 -4.76 17.20 -2.49
CA LEU A 248 -4.63 18.04 -1.30
C LEU A 248 -4.42 17.19 -0.05
N LEU A 249 -3.31 17.47 0.63
CA LEU A 249 -3.00 16.88 1.93
C LEU A 249 -3.14 17.95 3.03
N PHE A 250 -4.05 17.70 3.96
CA PHE A 250 -4.19 18.47 5.19
C PHE A 250 -3.12 18.08 6.20
N LEU A 251 -2.52 19.10 6.83
CA LEU A 251 -1.51 18.97 7.87
C LEU A 251 -1.95 19.76 9.11
N ARG A 252 -1.86 19.12 10.28
CA ARG A 252 -2.12 19.78 11.57
C ARG A 252 -0.87 19.73 12.43
N PHE A 253 -0.46 20.90 12.88
CA PHE A 253 0.64 21.05 13.83
C PHE A 253 0.10 21.31 15.24
N GLU A 254 0.70 20.66 16.24
CA GLU A 254 0.29 20.81 17.63
C GLU A 254 0.51 22.25 18.09
N ARG A 255 -0.59 22.91 18.50
CA ARG A 255 -0.61 24.33 18.89
C ARG A 255 0.03 25.25 17.82
N GLY A 256 0.09 24.78 16.58
CA GLY A 256 0.73 25.46 15.46
C GLY A 256 -0.27 25.80 14.36
N PRO A 257 0.22 26.24 13.18
CA PRO A 257 -0.63 26.53 12.04
C PRO A 257 -1.30 25.27 11.49
N LEU A 258 -2.39 25.48 10.74
CA LEU A 258 -2.92 24.46 9.85
C LEU A 258 -2.24 24.63 8.49
N GLY A 259 -1.78 23.52 7.91
CA GLY A 259 -1.12 23.48 6.62
C GLY A 259 -1.93 22.71 5.60
N VAL A 260 -1.76 23.06 4.33
CA VAL A 260 -2.26 22.28 3.21
C VAL A 260 -1.17 22.18 2.17
N LEU A 261 -0.81 20.96 1.81
CA LEU A 261 0.05 20.69 0.66
C LEU A 261 -0.80 20.39 -0.55
N LEU A 262 -0.58 21.15 -1.62
CA LEU A 262 -1.17 20.92 -2.93
C LEU A 262 -0.11 20.30 -3.84
N PHE A 263 -0.34 19.05 -4.23
CA PHE A 263 0.50 18.35 -5.19
C PHE A 263 0.18 18.89 -6.59
N LYS A 264 1.16 19.54 -7.21
CA LYS A 264 1.04 20.03 -8.58
C LYS A 264 1.63 19.01 -9.52
N LEU A 265 0.73 18.27 -10.16
CA LEU A 265 1.05 17.16 -11.02
C LEU A 265 1.30 17.66 -12.46
N GLY A 266 2.32 17.11 -13.10
CA GLY A 266 2.76 17.56 -14.42
C GLY A 266 1.79 17.21 -15.55
N VAL A 267 2.05 17.75 -16.74
CA VAL A 267 1.25 17.46 -17.96
C VAL A 267 1.23 15.96 -18.29
N PHE A 268 2.33 15.26 -18.00
CA PHE A 268 2.48 13.82 -18.26
C PHE A 268 1.52 12.96 -17.46
N SER A 269 1.25 13.35 -16.22
CA SER A 269 0.31 12.65 -15.36
C SER A 269 -1.12 13.18 -15.54
N ARG A 270 -1.34 14.14 -16.46
CA ARG A 270 -2.65 14.74 -16.79
C ARG A 270 -3.40 15.29 -15.56
N GLY A 271 -2.66 15.71 -14.53
CA GLY A 271 -3.26 16.14 -13.27
C GLY A 271 -3.78 14.99 -12.40
N GLN A 272 -3.38 13.75 -12.66
CA GLN A 272 -3.70 12.56 -11.87
C GLN A 272 -2.43 12.01 -11.23
N LEU A 273 -2.57 11.44 -10.03
CA LEU A 273 -1.49 10.76 -9.34
C LEU A 273 -1.79 9.27 -9.32
N GLY A 274 -1.83 8.63 -10.48
CA GLY A 274 -2.12 7.20 -10.62
C GLY A 274 -0.86 6.34 -10.69
N LEU A 275 -1.04 5.02 -10.51
CA LEU A 275 0.05 4.05 -10.63
C LEU A 275 0.70 4.09 -12.02
N ILE A 276 -0.13 4.19 -13.07
CA ILE A 276 0.33 4.29 -14.46
C ILE A 276 1.16 5.57 -14.66
N ASP A 277 0.73 6.69 -14.06
CA ASP A 277 1.40 7.97 -14.22
C ASP A 277 2.80 7.97 -13.59
N ILE A 278 2.95 7.36 -12.42
CA ILE A 278 4.27 7.19 -11.78
C ILE A 278 5.17 6.29 -12.62
N ILE A 279 4.64 5.20 -13.20
CA ILE A 279 5.40 4.34 -14.10
C ILE A 279 5.87 5.12 -15.33
N PHE A 280 5.02 5.95 -15.94
CA PHE A 280 5.44 6.79 -17.06
C PHE A 280 6.52 7.80 -16.66
N GLN A 281 6.43 8.36 -15.46
CA GLN A 281 7.45 9.26 -14.92
C GLN A 281 8.79 8.53 -14.75
N TYR A 282 8.80 7.32 -14.18
CA TYR A 282 10.01 6.51 -14.06
C TYR A 282 10.62 6.13 -15.40
N ILE A 283 9.80 5.74 -16.38
CA ILE A 283 10.25 5.49 -17.76
C ILE A 283 10.89 6.75 -18.37
N HIS A 284 10.36 7.94 -18.06
CA HIS A 284 10.91 9.20 -18.54
C HIS A 284 12.27 9.52 -17.91
N CYS A 285 12.45 9.20 -16.63
CA CYS A 285 13.71 9.34 -15.90
C CYS A 285 14.74 8.23 -16.20
N ASP A 286 14.41 7.25 -17.05
CA ASP A 286 15.20 6.02 -17.31
C ASP A 286 15.38 5.14 -16.06
N GLU A 287 14.50 5.28 -15.06
CA GLU A 287 14.44 4.51 -13.81
C GLU A 287 13.55 3.27 -14.00
N ILE A 288 14.02 2.35 -14.85
CA ILE A 288 13.18 1.24 -15.34
C ILE A 288 12.89 0.19 -14.25
N TYR A 289 13.81 -0.02 -13.31
CA TYR A 289 13.61 -1.01 -12.25
C TYR A 289 12.48 -0.61 -11.30
N GLU A 290 12.38 0.67 -10.99
CA GLU A 290 11.36 1.30 -10.16
C GLU A 290 9.98 1.15 -10.82
N ALA A 291 9.91 1.42 -12.13
CA ALA A 291 8.71 1.15 -12.93
C ALA A 291 8.28 -0.33 -12.89
N ILE A 292 9.24 -1.26 -13.01
CA ILE A 292 8.99 -2.71 -12.95
C ILE A 292 8.56 -3.14 -11.54
N ASN A 293 9.13 -2.54 -10.49
CA ASN A 293 8.79 -2.83 -9.10
C ASN A 293 7.35 -2.44 -8.81
N ILE A 294 6.90 -1.26 -9.27
CA ILE A 294 5.48 -0.88 -9.19
C ILE A 294 4.62 -1.89 -9.95
N LEU A 295 4.94 -2.21 -11.21
CA LEU A 295 4.18 -3.18 -12.01
C LEU A 295 4.06 -4.54 -11.30
N SER A 296 5.16 -5.01 -10.70
CA SER A 296 5.22 -6.27 -9.95
C SER A 296 4.40 -6.24 -8.66
N SER A 297 4.13 -5.04 -8.12
CA SER A 297 3.25 -4.81 -6.96
C SER A 297 1.77 -4.70 -7.32
N MET A 298 1.43 -4.61 -8.61
CA MET A 298 0.04 -4.56 -9.07
C MET A 298 -0.57 -5.96 -9.12
N ASN A 299 -1.90 -6.01 -9.01
CA ASN A 299 -2.65 -7.24 -9.15
C ASN A 299 -3.31 -7.28 -10.55
N TRP A 300 -2.86 -8.18 -11.42
CA TRP A 300 -3.43 -8.38 -12.75
C TRP A 300 -4.92 -8.75 -12.73
N ASP A 301 -5.41 -9.45 -11.71
CA ASP A 301 -6.80 -9.88 -11.64
C ASP A 301 -7.77 -8.74 -11.32
N THR A 302 -7.30 -7.67 -10.68
CA THR A 302 -8.12 -6.49 -10.34
C THR A 302 -7.78 -5.26 -11.18
N LEU A 303 -6.53 -5.14 -11.64
CA LEU A 303 -5.99 -3.99 -12.36
C LEU A 303 -5.49 -4.37 -13.77
N GLY A 304 -6.00 -5.45 -14.39
CA GLY A 304 -5.49 -6.02 -15.65
C GLY A 304 -5.20 -5.01 -16.76
N HIS A 305 -6.11 -4.08 -17.01
CA HIS A 305 -5.91 -3.02 -18.00
C HIS A 305 -4.74 -2.08 -17.63
N GLN A 306 -4.61 -1.70 -16.36
CA GLN A 306 -3.52 -0.84 -15.90
C GLN A 306 -2.18 -1.57 -15.94
N CYS A 307 -2.14 -2.84 -15.56
CA CYS A 307 -0.97 -3.70 -15.68
C CYS A 307 -0.53 -3.82 -17.15
N PHE A 308 -1.49 -4.03 -18.06
CA PHE A 308 -1.20 -4.13 -19.50
C PHE A 308 -0.62 -2.84 -20.07
N ILE A 309 -1.23 -1.68 -19.78
CA ILE A 309 -0.71 -0.38 -20.23
C ILE A 309 0.73 -0.19 -19.71
N SER A 310 0.93 -0.41 -18.42
CA SER A 310 2.22 -0.23 -17.75
C SER A 310 3.30 -1.15 -18.32
N MET A 311 3.02 -2.45 -18.41
CA MET A 311 3.92 -3.44 -19.02
C MET A 311 4.22 -3.09 -20.49
N SER A 312 3.21 -2.69 -21.26
CA SER A 312 3.39 -2.34 -22.67
C SER A 312 4.27 -1.09 -22.84
N ALA A 313 4.14 -0.10 -21.95
CA ALA A 313 4.95 1.10 -21.96
C ALA A 313 6.43 0.78 -21.68
N ILE A 314 6.70 0.00 -20.62
CA ILE A 314 8.04 -0.44 -20.24
C ILE A 314 8.70 -1.24 -21.38
N VAL A 315 8.00 -2.28 -21.87
CA VAL A 315 8.53 -3.15 -22.93
C VAL A 315 8.77 -2.37 -24.22
N ASN A 316 7.86 -1.48 -24.63
CA ASN A 316 8.05 -0.66 -25.83
C ASN A 316 9.24 0.29 -25.70
N HIS A 317 9.44 0.88 -24.52
CA HIS A 317 10.58 1.74 -24.25
C HIS A 317 11.90 0.97 -24.39
N LEU A 318 12.01 -0.19 -23.74
CA LEU A 318 13.19 -1.05 -23.78
C LEU A 318 13.51 -1.59 -25.18
N LEU A 319 12.50 -2.04 -25.93
CA LEU A 319 12.69 -2.59 -27.29
C LEU A 319 13.19 -1.56 -28.31
N ARG A 320 13.04 -0.26 -28.04
CA ARG A 320 13.58 0.82 -28.89
C ARG A 320 15.07 1.07 -28.66
N GLN A 321 15.63 0.53 -27.58
CA GLN A 321 17.01 0.75 -27.17
C GLN A 321 17.91 -0.43 -27.59
N LYS A 322 19.22 -0.27 -27.39
CA LYS A 322 20.18 -1.37 -27.63
C LYS A 322 20.06 -2.41 -26.53
N LEU A 323 20.09 -3.69 -26.88
CA LEU A 323 20.02 -4.77 -25.92
C LEU A 323 21.31 -4.84 -25.10
N THR A 324 21.18 -4.68 -23.78
CA THR A 324 22.21 -4.95 -22.78
C THR A 324 21.73 -6.09 -21.88
N PRO A 325 22.61 -6.80 -21.15
CA PRO A 325 22.20 -7.83 -20.20
C PRO A 325 21.19 -7.32 -19.16
N GLU A 326 21.34 -6.06 -18.75
CA GLU A 326 20.43 -5.38 -17.83
C GLU A 326 19.02 -5.19 -18.44
N ARG A 327 18.94 -4.64 -19.66
CA ARG A 327 17.67 -4.44 -20.36
C ARG A 327 16.99 -5.75 -20.74
N GLU A 328 17.78 -6.78 -21.02
CA GLU A 328 17.33 -8.15 -21.21
C GLU A 328 16.61 -8.66 -19.95
N ALA A 329 17.23 -8.51 -18.77
CA ALA A 329 16.63 -8.88 -17.49
C ALA A 329 15.39 -8.03 -17.14
N GLN A 330 15.39 -6.74 -17.48
CA GLN A 330 14.23 -5.85 -17.31
C GLN A 330 13.05 -6.28 -18.20
N LEU A 331 13.31 -6.65 -19.46
CA LEU A 331 12.29 -7.18 -20.38
C LEU A 331 11.72 -8.51 -19.88
N GLU A 332 12.58 -9.42 -19.44
CA GLU A 332 12.19 -10.71 -18.84
C GLU A 332 11.32 -10.52 -17.61
N THR A 333 11.74 -9.63 -16.69
CA THR A 333 11.00 -9.37 -15.45
C THR A 333 9.65 -8.70 -15.73
N SER A 334 9.60 -7.75 -16.67
CA SER A 334 8.37 -7.07 -17.08
C SER A 334 7.33 -8.06 -17.63
N LEU A 335 7.73 -8.93 -18.57
CA LEU A 335 6.85 -9.97 -19.12
C LEU A 335 6.56 -11.07 -18.09
N GLY A 336 7.52 -11.35 -17.21
CA GLY A 336 7.40 -12.30 -16.11
C GLY A 336 6.28 -11.97 -15.13
N THR A 337 5.92 -10.68 -14.99
CA THR A 337 4.76 -10.28 -14.16
C THR A 337 3.43 -10.92 -14.61
N PHE A 338 3.32 -11.32 -15.88
CA PHE A 338 2.15 -12.02 -16.42
C PHE A 338 2.39 -13.52 -16.65
N TYR A 339 3.56 -13.90 -17.19
CA TYR A 339 3.85 -15.30 -17.54
C TYR A 339 4.32 -16.16 -16.38
N ALA A 340 5.00 -15.56 -15.40
CA ALA A 340 5.53 -16.25 -14.22
C ALA A 340 5.22 -15.43 -12.94
N PRO A 341 3.94 -15.12 -12.67
CA PRO A 341 3.56 -14.33 -11.52
C PRO A 341 3.82 -15.13 -10.23
N ALA A 342 4.12 -14.43 -9.13
CA ALA A 342 4.29 -15.06 -7.82
C ALA A 342 3.06 -15.85 -7.36
N ARG A 343 1.87 -15.46 -7.85
CA ARG A 343 0.60 -16.14 -7.61
C ARG A 343 -0.08 -16.39 -8.95
N PRO A 344 -0.61 -17.60 -9.22
CA PRO A 344 -1.29 -17.88 -10.48
C PRO A 344 -2.44 -16.90 -10.71
N LEU A 345 -2.50 -16.34 -11.93
CA LEU A 345 -3.61 -15.47 -12.35
C LEU A 345 -4.89 -16.27 -12.55
N LEU A 346 -6.03 -15.60 -12.49
CA LEU A 346 -7.31 -16.20 -12.86
C LEU A 346 -7.36 -16.52 -14.37
N ASP A 347 -8.04 -17.62 -14.71
CA ASP A 347 -8.22 -18.04 -16.11
C ASP A 347 -8.88 -16.95 -16.97
N SER A 348 -9.79 -16.16 -16.39
CA SER A 348 -10.43 -15.01 -17.05
C SER A 348 -9.41 -13.95 -17.45
N THR A 349 -8.50 -13.60 -16.54
CA THR A 349 -7.44 -12.62 -16.76
C THR A 349 -6.47 -13.10 -17.83
N ILE A 350 -6.09 -14.39 -17.78
CA ILE A 350 -5.21 -14.98 -18.78
C ILE A 350 -5.88 -14.92 -20.17
N LEU A 351 -7.14 -15.34 -20.28
CA LEU A 351 -7.87 -15.37 -21.54
C LEU A 351 -7.99 -13.98 -22.19
N GLU A 352 -8.20 -12.94 -21.38
CA GLU A 352 -8.38 -11.56 -21.84
C GLU A 352 -7.07 -10.96 -22.40
N TYR A 353 -5.94 -11.16 -21.72
CA TYR A 353 -4.69 -10.46 -22.05
C TYR A 353 -3.65 -11.29 -22.80
N ARG A 354 -3.76 -12.63 -22.81
CA ARG A 354 -2.74 -13.53 -23.38
C ARG A 354 -2.36 -13.22 -24.82
N ASP A 355 -3.33 -12.98 -25.71
CA ASP A 355 -3.04 -12.69 -27.13
C ASP A 355 -2.26 -11.38 -27.29
N GLN A 356 -2.69 -10.35 -26.56
CA GLN A 356 -2.08 -9.02 -26.63
C GLN A 356 -0.64 -9.05 -26.09
N ILE A 357 -0.42 -9.74 -24.97
CA ILE A 357 0.91 -9.88 -24.35
C ILE A 357 1.83 -10.78 -25.18
N SER A 358 1.29 -11.82 -25.83
CA SER A 358 2.07 -12.70 -26.72
C SER A 358 2.74 -11.92 -27.85
N LYS A 359 2.12 -10.86 -28.37
CA LYS A 359 2.72 -9.98 -29.39
C LYS A 359 3.99 -9.29 -28.87
N TYR A 360 4.02 -8.91 -27.60
CA TYR A 360 5.20 -8.31 -26.97
C TYR A 360 6.29 -9.35 -26.72
N ALA A 361 5.95 -10.54 -26.25
CA ALA A 361 6.90 -11.63 -26.09
C ALA A 361 7.55 -12.04 -27.43
N ARG A 362 6.76 -12.12 -28.52
CA ARG A 362 7.27 -12.36 -29.89
C ARG A 362 8.23 -11.26 -30.35
N ARG A 363 7.92 -9.99 -30.07
CA ARG A 363 8.83 -8.88 -30.38
C ARG A 363 10.15 -8.98 -29.60
N PHE A 364 10.09 -9.36 -28.33
CA PHE A 364 11.28 -9.60 -27.52
C PHE A 364 12.11 -10.77 -28.06
N PHE A 365 11.46 -11.88 -28.45
CA PHE A 365 12.12 -13.01 -29.12
C PHE A 365 12.92 -12.57 -30.36
N HIS A 366 12.30 -11.82 -31.27
CA HIS A 366 13.01 -11.31 -32.46
C HIS A 366 14.11 -10.31 -32.12
N HIS A 367 13.94 -9.54 -31.04
CA HIS A 367 14.98 -8.66 -30.54
C HIS A 367 16.19 -9.47 -30.07
N LEU A 368 16.00 -10.55 -29.29
CA LEU A 368 17.07 -11.46 -28.87
C LEU A 368 17.81 -12.08 -30.07
N LEU A 369 17.08 -12.53 -31.10
CA LEU A 369 17.69 -13.09 -32.32
C LEU A 369 18.59 -12.08 -33.03
N ARG A 370 18.17 -10.81 -33.11
CA ARG A 370 18.97 -9.74 -33.73
C ARG A 370 20.32 -9.54 -33.03
N TYR A 371 20.39 -9.80 -31.73
CA TYR A 371 21.60 -9.71 -30.92
C TYR A 371 22.28 -11.07 -30.68
N GLN A 372 21.91 -12.11 -31.45
CA GLN A 372 22.51 -13.45 -31.39
C GLN A 372 22.39 -14.14 -30.02
N ARG A 373 21.38 -13.78 -29.22
CA ARG A 373 21.05 -14.42 -27.93
C ARG A 373 20.16 -15.64 -28.13
N PHE A 374 20.64 -16.62 -28.88
CA PHE A 374 19.82 -17.75 -29.33
C PHE A 374 19.26 -18.61 -28.19
N GLU A 375 20.09 -18.98 -27.22
CA GLU A 375 19.69 -19.83 -26.09
C GLU A 375 18.49 -19.26 -25.34
N LYS A 376 18.57 -17.98 -24.96
CA LYS A 376 17.47 -17.26 -24.31
C LYS A 376 16.24 -17.11 -25.20
N ALA A 377 16.44 -16.84 -26.50
CA ALA A 377 15.32 -16.75 -27.43
C ALA A 377 14.57 -18.09 -27.51
N PHE A 378 15.28 -19.22 -27.54
CA PHE A 378 14.67 -20.54 -27.55
C PHE A 378 13.93 -20.86 -26.25
N LEU A 379 14.51 -20.54 -25.09
CA LEU A 379 13.83 -20.70 -23.79
C LEU A 379 12.52 -19.90 -23.76
N LEU A 380 12.56 -18.62 -24.14
CA LEU A 380 11.37 -17.78 -24.21
C LEU A 380 10.31 -18.37 -25.15
N ALA A 381 10.70 -18.91 -26.31
CA ALA A 381 9.78 -19.52 -27.27
C ALA A 381 9.08 -20.78 -26.73
N VAL A 382 9.79 -21.58 -25.91
CA VAL A 382 9.22 -22.71 -25.18
C VAL A 382 8.21 -22.23 -24.14
N ASP A 383 8.58 -21.23 -23.33
CA ASP A 383 7.76 -20.72 -22.23
C ASP A 383 6.42 -20.12 -22.71
N ILE A 384 6.43 -19.43 -23.85
CA ILE A 384 5.20 -18.87 -24.44
C ILE A 384 4.39 -19.92 -25.24
N GLY A 385 4.90 -21.14 -25.41
CA GLY A 385 4.26 -22.21 -26.17
C GLY A 385 4.11 -21.92 -27.68
N ALA A 386 4.93 -21.03 -28.24
CA ALA A 386 4.81 -20.58 -29.63
C ALA A 386 5.63 -21.47 -30.58
N ARG A 387 5.08 -22.65 -30.89
CA ARG A 387 5.69 -23.62 -31.83
C ARG A 387 5.96 -23.03 -33.22
N ASP A 388 5.18 -22.02 -33.63
CA ASP A 388 5.32 -21.31 -34.90
C ASP A 388 6.64 -20.52 -35.02
N LEU A 389 7.21 -20.06 -33.90
CA LEU A 389 8.48 -19.32 -33.91
C LEU A 389 9.67 -20.21 -34.29
N PHE A 390 9.59 -21.52 -34.02
CA PHE A 390 10.60 -22.49 -34.42
C PHE A 390 10.59 -22.76 -35.93
N MET A 391 9.46 -22.59 -36.62
CA MET A 391 9.38 -22.83 -38.08
C MET A 391 9.91 -21.63 -38.88
N ASN A 392 9.72 -20.40 -38.38
CA ASN A 392 10.15 -19.18 -39.06
C ASN A 392 11.64 -18.85 -38.86
N SER A 393 12.31 -19.47 -37.88
CA SER A 393 13.74 -19.28 -37.60
C SER A 393 14.66 -20.13 -38.49
N TRP A 394 14.10 -21.13 -39.19
CA TRP A 394 14.84 -21.99 -40.12
C TRP A 394 14.69 -21.58 -41.60
N GLY A 395 13.90 -20.53 -41.89
CA GLY A 395 13.52 -20.12 -43.24
C GLY A 395 14.60 -19.46 -44.12
N PRO A 396 15.61 -18.72 -43.61
CA PRO A 396 16.64 -18.14 -44.47
C PRO A 396 17.98 -18.91 -44.47
N TRP A 397 18.13 -20.00 -43.71
CA TRP A 397 19.39 -20.73 -43.60
C TRP A 397 19.53 -21.94 -44.55
N THR A 398 18.52 -22.19 -45.40
CA THR A 398 18.50 -23.32 -46.35
C THR A 398 18.62 -22.93 -47.83
N GLU A 399 18.95 -21.68 -48.16
CA GLU A 399 19.26 -21.28 -49.55
C GLU A 399 20.75 -20.97 -49.80
N GLY A 400 21.63 -21.32 -48.86
CA GLY A 400 23.08 -21.02 -48.93
C GLY A 400 24.02 -22.21 -49.05
N ILE A 401 23.53 -23.44 -49.24
CA ILE A 401 24.38 -24.62 -49.46
C ILE A 401 23.70 -25.52 -50.51
N CYS A 402 24.04 -25.26 -51.78
CA CYS A 402 24.13 -26.31 -52.80
C CYS A 402 25.52 -26.94 -52.75
#